data_AF-A0A3P6DGB1-F1
#
_entry.id   AF-A0A3P6DGB1-F1
#
_cell.length_a   1.000
_cell.length_b   1.000
_cell.length_c   1.000
_cell.angle_alpha   90.00
_cell.angle_beta   90.00
_cell.angle_gamma   90.00
#
_symmetry.space_group_name_H-M   'P 1'
#
loop_
_entity.id
_entity.type
_entity.pdbx_description
1 polymer ?
#
loop_
_entity_poly.entity_id
_entity_poly.type
_entity_poly.pdbx_seq_one_letter_code
_entity_poly.pdbx_strand_id
1 'polypeptide(L)'
;MAGTCSSIRPPRLIGSCSSLELSRLIDRAGVPFSVRISTRRKSITRSQGGGFTAPVSSREEGPSCIFVGPIDSARKETLEALYRQAKNAYYNGKPLIVDDMFDRVELKLRWYGSKSVVKYPRCSLLRQSTYADAEDDASQVLLLATIWILILLFGSSACVLPTIYGLGLVYGGDPFNSGLVYSSSSSVPLLSKLNGILLTVLGPAFGYPIASSAVRVLKGLWRNDLTALKGDCPNCGEEVFAFVRSDQSNKSAHKADCHVCECTLEFRTKVEKSASLLGRKWVYGRIYLVSRPRRGRRSKYT
;
A
#
# COMPACT_ATOMS: atom_id res chain seq x y z
N MET A 1 68.63 -1.00 -1.03
CA MET A 1 67.66 -1.32 -2.10
C MET A 1 66.27 -1.13 -1.49
N ALA A 2 65.70 0.07 -1.65
CA ALA A 2 64.68 0.43 -2.64
C ALA A 2 63.34 -0.32 -2.38
N GLY A 3 62.19 0.31 -2.18
CA GLY A 3 61.81 1.69 -2.43
C GLY A 3 60.53 2.12 -1.72
N THR A 4 60.29 3.42 -1.85
CA THR A 4 59.35 4.33 -1.18
C THR A 4 57.97 4.44 -1.85
N CYS A 5 57.08 5.20 -1.18
CA CYS A 5 55.95 5.99 -1.71
C CYS A 5 54.58 5.26 -1.87
N SER A 6 53.39 5.80 -1.51
CA SER A 6 53.00 7.14 -1.02
C SER A 6 51.67 7.06 -0.24
N SER A 7 51.57 7.86 0.83
CA SER A 7 50.29 8.22 1.48
C SER A 7 49.69 9.43 0.76
N ILE A 8 48.38 9.42 0.49
CA ILE A 8 47.65 10.59 -0.02
C ILE A 8 46.42 10.87 0.86
N ARG A 9 46.44 12.04 1.48
CA ARG A 9 45.35 12.88 2.01
C ARG A 9 45.64 14.31 1.48
N PRO A 10 44.75 15.32 1.56
CA PRO A 10 43.28 15.42 1.62
C PRO A 10 42.78 16.42 0.50
N PRO A 11 41.70 17.24 0.60
CA PRO A 11 41.58 18.31 1.59
C PRO A 11 40.20 18.45 2.28
N ARG A 12 40.24 18.99 3.50
CA ARG A 12 39.12 19.67 4.16
C ARG A 12 38.91 21.02 3.47
N LEU A 13 37.66 21.39 3.20
CA LEU A 13 37.24 22.79 3.09
C LEU A 13 36.01 23.02 3.96
N ILE A 14 36.18 23.95 4.90
CA ILE A 14 35.18 24.60 5.73
C ILE A 14 34.60 25.74 4.89
N GLY A 15 33.27 25.87 4.84
CA GLY A 15 32.61 26.98 4.16
C GLY A 15 31.10 26.91 4.34
N SER A 16 30.62 27.61 5.37
CA SER A 16 29.21 27.88 5.68
C SER A 16 28.45 28.52 4.51
N CYS A 17 27.15 28.24 4.39
CA CYS A 17 26.13 29.27 4.13
C CYS A 17 24.70 28.71 4.28
N SER A 18 24.06 29.18 5.35
CA SER A 18 22.64 29.45 5.56
C SER A 18 21.61 28.89 4.57
N SER A 19 20.73 28.05 5.14
CA SER A 19 19.34 27.91 4.73
C SER A 19 18.63 29.26 4.80
N LEU A 20 18.05 29.69 3.68
CA LEU A 20 17.00 30.71 3.69
C LEU A 20 15.86 30.25 2.79
N GLU A 21 14.68 30.27 3.38
CA GLU A 21 13.36 30.01 2.83
C GLU A 21 13.13 30.75 1.50
N LEU A 22 12.45 30.08 0.57
CA LEU A 22 11.50 30.79 -0.27
C LEU A 22 10.34 29.87 -0.64
N SER A 23 9.38 29.78 0.29
CA SER A 23 8.00 29.49 -0.05
C SER A 23 7.36 30.72 -0.69
N ARG A 24 6.45 30.46 -1.63
CA ARG A 24 5.45 31.37 -2.23
C ARG A 24 5.94 32.19 -3.42
N LEU A 25 5.49 31.80 -4.62
CA LEU A 25 4.48 32.56 -5.36
C LEU A 25 3.87 31.67 -6.46
N ILE A 26 2.74 31.07 -6.11
CA ILE A 26 1.68 30.70 -7.05
C ILE A 26 0.94 32.02 -7.30
N ASP A 27 1.06 32.61 -8.47
CA ASP A 27 -0.07 33.19 -9.20
C ASP A 27 0.31 33.82 -10.55
N ARG A 28 -0.62 33.68 -11.49
CA ARG A 28 -0.74 34.32 -12.82
C ARG A 28 0.20 33.84 -13.94
N ALA A 29 -0.37 33.11 -14.90
CA ALA A 29 -0.98 33.68 -16.11
C ALA A 29 -1.13 32.58 -17.16
N GLY A 30 -2.35 32.43 -17.69
CA GLY A 30 -2.65 31.47 -18.74
C GLY A 30 -1.91 31.78 -20.05
N VAL A 31 -1.43 30.72 -20.70
CA VAL A 31 -1.09 30.73 -22.13
C VAL A 31 -1.52 29.38 -22.72
N PRO A 32 -2.36 29.36 -23.76
CA PRO A 32 -2.70 28.13 -24.48
C PRO A 32 -1.58 27.82 -25.49
N PHE A 33 -0.99 26.64 -25.40
CA PHE A 33 -0.08 26.16 -26.44
C PHE A 33 -0.87 25.60 -27.62
N SER A 34 -0.91 26.38 -28.70
CA SER A 34 -1.36 25.97 -30.03
C SER A 34 -0.18 25.40 -30.82
N VAL A 35 -0.17 24.08 -31.04
CA VAL A 35 0.79 23.43 -31.95
C VAL A 35 0.17 23.31 -33.34
N ARG A 36 0.83 23.97 -34.28
CA ARG A 36 0.56 24.08 -35.71
C ARG A 36 0.57 22.70 -36.39
N ILE A 37 -0.59 22.23 -36.83
CA ILE A 37 -0.71 21.07 -37.73
C ILE A 37 -0.30 21.53 -39.13
N SER A 38 0.80 20.99 -39.65
CA SER A 38 1.24 21.19 -41.04
C SER A 38 0.41 20.31 -41.97
N THR A 39 -0.62 20.88 -42.60
CA THR A 39 -1.30 20.28 -43.76
C THR A 39 -0.41 20.43 -45.01
N ARG A 40 0.19 19.31 -45.46
CA ARG A 40 0.96 19.28 -46.71
C ARG A 40 0.00 19.25 -47.90
N ARG A 41 0.15 20.24 -48.79
CA ARG A 41 -0.68 20.54 -49.97
C ARG A 41 -0.74 19.35 -50.95
N LYS A 42 -1.95 19.09 -51.49
CA LYS A 42 -2.14 18.38 -52.77
C LYS A 42 -1.60 19.25 -53.90
N SER A 43 -0.49 18.86 -54.51
CA SER A 43 -0.09 19.34 -55.84
C SER A 43 -0.66 18.39 -56.88
N ILE A 44 -1.67 18.85 -57.62
CA ILE A 44 -2.15 18.25 -58.86
C ILE A 44 -1.16 18.65 -59.95
N THR A 45 -0.49 17.67 -60.55
CA THR A 45 0.07 17.78 -61.90
C THR A 45 -0.17 16.47 -62.64
N ARG A 46 -0.90 16.59 -63.75
CA ARG A 46 -1.28 15.54 -64.67
C ARG A 46 -0.32 15.59 -65.86
N SER A 47 0.48 14.55 -66.08
CA SER A 47 0.98 14.16 -67.41
C SER A 47 1.48 12.73 -67.41
N GLN A 48 1.26 12.07 -68.55
CA GLN A 48 1.37 10.66 -68.86
C GLN A 48 2.78 10.05 -68.81
N GLY A 49 2.83 8.72 -68.63
CA GLY A 49 3.67 7.83 -69.45
C GLY A 49 4.98 7.34 -68.84
N GLY A 50 5.16 6.01 -68.83
CA GLY A 50 6.48 5.35 -68.77
C GLY A 50 6.75 4.63 -67.45
N GLY A 51 6.63 3.30 -67.47
CA GLY A 51 6.93 2.45 -66.32
C GLY A 51 8.42 2.40 -65.99
N PHE A 52 8.73 2.26 -64.71
CA PHE A 52 9.89 1.54 -64.18
C PHE A 52 9.53 1.09 -62.77
N THR A 53 9.61 -0.22 -62.55
CA THR A 53 9.54 -0.86 -61.23
C THR A 53 10.69 -0.35 -60.38
N ALA A 54 10.41 0.54 -59.42
CA ALA A 54 11.33 0.86 -58.33
C ALA A 54 10.95 -0.01 -57.11
N PRO A 55 11.93 -0.59 -56.41
CA PRO A 55 11.67 -1.47 -55.29
C PRO A 55 10.99 -0.68 -54.18
N VAL A 56 10.02 -1.32 -53.53
CA VAL A 56 9.43 -0.86 -52.28
C VAL A 56 10.58 -0.65 -51.30
N SER A 57 10.99 0.61 -51.13
CA SER A 57 11.78 0.98 -49.96
C SER A 57 10.88 0.72 -48.77
N SER A 58 11.20 -0.33 -48.03
CA SER A 58 10.74 -0.50 -46.67
C SER A 58 11.07 0.78 -45.94
N ARG A 59 10.07 1.67 -45.80
CA ARG A 59 10.10 2.66 -44.73
C ARG A 59 10.26 1.84 -43.48
N GLU A 60 11.42 1.92 -42.86
CA GLU A 60 11.59 1.43 -41.51
C GLU A 60 10.53 2.14 -40.68
N GLU A 61 9.45 1.42 -40.40
CA GLU A 61 8.39 1.85 -39.53
C GLU A 61 9.05 2.01 -38.16
N GLY A 62 9.44 3.25 -37.84
CA GLY A 62 9.99 3.57 -36.53
C GLY A 62 9.02 3.06 -35.46
N PRO A 63 9.51 2.58 -34.30
CA PRO A 63 8.67 1.88 -33.33
C PRO A 63 7.45 2.73 -33.00
N SER A 64 6.27 2.25 -33.42
CA SER A 64 5.02 2.97 -33.25
C SER A 64 4.81 3.17 -31.75
N CYS A 65 4.85 4.42 -31.32
CA CYS A 65 4.59 4.77 -29.92
C CYS A 65 3.12 4.49 -29.65
N ILE A 66 2.83 3.67 -28.64
CA ILE A 66 1.44 3.39 -28.26
C ILE A 66 0.83 4.70 -27.80
N PHE A 67 -0.17 5.19 -28.53
CA PHE A 67 -0.87 6.40 -28.15
C PHE A 67 -1.79 6.11 -26.96
N VAL A 68 -1.29 6.41 -25.77
CA VAL A 68 -2.11 6.45 -24.57
C VAL A 68 -2.62 7.88 -24.45
N GLY A 69 -3.95 8.03 -24.31
CA GLY A 69 -4.56 9.33 -24.01
C GLY A 69 -4.09 9.89 -22.66
N PRO A 70 -4.87 10.77 -22.01
CA PRO A 70 -4.50 11.30 -20.69
C PRO A 70 -4.18 10.16 -19.71
N ILE A 71 -3.00 10.22 -19.05
CA ILE A 71 -2.52 9.16 -18.15
C ILE A 71 -3.57 8.85 -17.08
N ASP A 72 -4.28 9.86 -16.59
CA ASP A 72 -5.25 9.75 -15.50
C ASP A 72 -6.54 9.02 -15.90
N SER A 73 -6.90 8.96 -17.19
CA SER A 73 -8.08 8.23 -17.69
C SER A 73 -7.76 6.92 -18.42
N ALA A 74 -6.47 6.66 -18.68
CA ALA A 74 -6.04 5.47 -19.42
C ALA A 74 -6.33 4.13 -18.68
N ARG A 75 -6.62 3.09 -19.47
CA ARG A 75 -6.86 1.70 -19.02
C ARG A 75 -5.56 1.05 -18.52
N LYS A 76 -5.67 0.11 -17.59
CA LYS A 76 -4.53 -0.62 -17.00
C LYS A 76 -3.62 -1.23 -18.07
N GLU A 77 -4.18 -2.01 -18.99
CA GLU A 77 -3.43 -2.70 -20.06
C GLU A 77 -2.65 -1.73 -20.96
N THR A 78 -3.26 -0.61 -21.35
CA THR A 78 -2.61 0.42 -22.17
C THR A 78 -1.45 1.09 -21.43
N LEU A 79 -1.58 1.30 -20.12
CA LEU A 79 -0.51 1.84 -19.29
C LEU A 79 0.63 0.83 -19.09
N GLU A 80 0.32 -0.45 -18.95
CA GLU A 80 1.34 -1.51 -18.87
C GLU A 80 2.16 -1.59 -20.16
N ALA A 81 1.50 -1.48 -21.32
CA ALA A 81 2.15 -1.47 -22.61
C ALA A 81 3.07 -0.24 -22.78
N LEU A 82 2.57 0.95 -22.42
CA LEU A 82 3.37 2.19 -22.40
C LEU A 82 4.56 2.07 -21.45
N TYR A 83 4.36 1.54 -20.24
CA TYR A 83 5.41 1.35 -19.24
C TYR A 83 6.53 0.43 -19.77
N ARG A 84 6.16 -0.69 -20.39
CA ARG A 84 7.14 -1.62 -20.99
C ARG A 84 7.90 -0.96 -22.14
N GLN A 85 7.19 -0.24 -23.02
CA GLN A 85 7.80 0.44 -24.16
C GLN A 85 8.77 1.54 -23.69
N ALA A 86 8.34 2.39 -22.76
CA ALA A 86 9.15 3.44 -22.17
C ALA A 86 10.39 2.87 -21.48
N LYS A 87 10.25 1.80 -20.69
CA LYS A 87 11.36 1.11 -20.02
C LYS A 87 12.38 0.58 -21.03
N ASN A 88 11.93 -0.10 -22.09
CA ASN A 88 12.81 -0.63 -23.12
C ASN A 88 13.55 0.50 -23.86
N ALA A 89 12.85 1.59 -24.19
CA ALA A 89 13.43 2.73 -24.88
C ALA A 89 14.48 3.47 -24.03
N TYR A 90 14.24 3.59 -22.73
CA TYR A 90 15.21 4.11 -21.76
C TYR A 90 16.51 3.28 -21.75
N TYR A 91 16.41 1.94 -21.65
CA TYR A 91 17.59 1.07 -21.69
C TYR A 91 18.30 1.09 -23.05
N ASN A 92 17.57 1.37 -24.14
CA ASN A 92 18.14 1.54 -25.47
C ASN A 92 18.76 2.94 -25.72
N GLY A 93 18.77 3.82 -24.71
CA GLY A 93 19.35 5.16 -24.80
C GLY A 93 18.50 6.18 -25.57
N LYS A 94 17.24 5.86 -25.89
CA LYS A 94 16.30 6.74 -26.61
C LYS A 94 15.01 6.91 -25.80
N PRO A 95 14.99 7.73 -24.74
CA PRO A 95 13.82 7.85 -23.87
C PRO A 95 12.61 8.42 -24.64
N LEU A 96 11.46 7.73 -24.55
CA LEU A 96 10.20 8.13 -25.20
C LEU A 96 9.38 9.12 -24.38
N ILE A 97 9.48 9.02 -23.06
CA ILE A 97 8.76 9.86 -22.10
C ILE A 97 9.74 10.40 -21.07
N VAL A 98 9.40 11.56 -20.50
CA VAL A 98 10.17 12.20 -19.43
C VAL A 98 10.00 11.43 -18.12
N ASP A 99 11.02 11.45 -17.26
CA ASP A 99 11.05 10.77 -15.95
C ASP A 99 9.80 11.05 -15.10
N ASP A 100 9.34 12.31 -15.01
CA ASP A 100 8.12 12.68 -14.27
C ASP A 100 6.85 11.98 -14.81
N MET A 101 6.77 11.80 -16.12
CA MET A 101 5.65 11.08 -16.74
C MET A 101 5.76 9.57 -16.50
N PHE A 102 6.98 9.03 -16.54
CA PHE A 102 7.24 7.63 -16.20
C PHE A 102 6.85 7.33 -14.75
N ASP A 103 7.23 8.19 -13.81
CA ASP A 103 6.87 8.08 -12.40
C ASP A 103 5.36 8.14 -12.19
N ARG A 104 4.64 9.00 -12.93
CA ARG A 104 3.18 9.07 -12.87
C ARG A 104 2.52 7.78 -13.40
N VAL A 105 3.03 7.23 -14.50
CA VAL A 105 2.57 5.95 -15.06
C VAL A 105 2.83 4.82 -14.06
N GLU A 106 4.03 4.79 -13.47
CA GLU A 106 4.41 3.81 -12.46
C GLU A 106 3.48 3.89 -11.24
N LEU A 107 3.24 5.09 -10.74
CA LEU A 107 2.36 5.34 -9.60
C LEU A 107 0.93 4.86 -9.88
N LYS A 108 0.41 5.17 -11.08
CA LYS A 108 -0.94 4.76 -11.46
C LYS A 108 -1.06 3.24 -11.64
N LEU A 109 -0.03 2.58 -12.15
CA LEU A 109 0.02 1.13 -12.26
C LEU A 109 0.14 0.44 -10.88
N ARG A 110 0.85 1.04 -9.91
CA ARG A 110 0.82 0.59 -8.51
C ARG A 110 -0.59 0.68 -7.94
N TRP A 111 -1.29 1.79 -8.17
CA TRP A 111 -2.67 1.95 -7.73
C TRP A 111 -3.62 0.91 -8.36
N TYR A 112 -3.40 0.54 -9.62
CA TYR A 112 -4.13 -0.55 -10.28
C TYR A 112 -3.70 -1.97 -9.86
N GLY A 113 -2.70 -2.12 -8.98
CA GLY A 113 -2.14 -3.42 -8.61
C GLY A 113 -1.59 -4.19 -9.81
N SER A 114 -0.81 -3.53 -10.68
CA SER A 114 -0.15 -4.21 -11.79
C SER A 114 1.16 -4.86 -11.36
N LYS A 115 1.29 -6.18 -11.60
CA LYS A 115 2.52 -6.94 -11.37
C LYS A 115 3.72 -6.43 -12.18
N SER A 116 3.48 -5.65 -13.24
CA SER A 116 4.54 -5.12 -14.11
C SER A 116 5.43 -4.08 -13.42
N VAL A 117 4.95 -3.46 -12.34
CA VAL A 117 5.63 -2.39 -11.61
C VAL A 117 6.27 -2.88 -10.31
N VAL A 118 5.98 -4.11 -9.88
CA VAL A 118 6.65 -4.72 -8.74
C VAL A 118 8.13 -4.86 -9.06
N LYS A 119 8.96 -4.18 -8.28
CA LYS A 119 10.41 -4.20 -8.44
C LYS A 119 10.98 -5.21 -7.46
N TYR A 120 11.76 -6.15 -8.01
CA TYR A 120 12.65 -7.04 -7.25
C TYR A 120 13.60 -6.25 -6.33
N PRO A 121 14.23 -6.91 -5.33
CA PRO A 121 15.13 -6.26 -4.39
C PRO A 121 16.18 -5.38 -5.07
N ARG A 122 16.24 -4.10 -4.69
CA ARG A 122 17.18 -3.11 -5.22
C ARG A 122 18.19 -2.70 -4.16
N CYS A 123 19.40 -2.40 -4.60
CA CYS A 123 20.42 -1.77 -3.76
C CYS A 123 20.28 -0.25 -3.85
N SER A 124 20.06 0.42 -2.72
CA SER A 124 20.21 1.88 -2.64
C SER A 124 21.67 2.20 -2.33
N LEU A 125 22.40 2.77 -3.29
CA LEU A 125 23.80 3.20 -3.09
C LEU A 125 23.89 4.30 -2.04
N LEU A 126 22.95 5.26 -2.05
CA LEU A 126 22.93 6.38 -1.11
C LEU A 126 22.71 5.94 0.34
N ARG A 127 21.88 4.92 0.56
CA ARG A 127 21.61 4.38 1.91
C ARG A 127 22.47 3.18 2.28
N GLN A 128 23.25 2.65 1.33
CA GLN A 128 24.01 1.40 1.49
C GLN A 128 23.13 0.25 2.01
N SER A 129 21.87 0.18 1.57
CA SER A 129 20.89 -0.80 2.04
C SER A 129 20.10 -1.40 0.87
N THR A 130 19.78 -2.68 0.94
CA THR A 130 18.84 -3.32 0.02
C THR A 130 17.40 -3.06 0.44
N TYR A 131 16.52 -2.91 -0.53
CA TYR A 131 15.09 -2.73 -0.29
C TYR A 131 14.23 -3.39 -1.36
N ALA A 132 13.04 -3.84 -0.97
CA ALA A 132 12.00 -4.34 -1.87
C ALA A 132 10.77 -3.43 -1.80
N ASP A 133 10.00 -3.35 -2.88
CA ASP A 133 8.70 -2.69 -2.85
C ASP A 133 7.68 -3.57 -2.09
N ALA A 134 6.73 -2.93 -1.40
CA ALA A 134 5.64 -3.61 -0.71
C ALA A 134 4.30 -3.02 -1.12
N GLU A 135 3.32 -3.89 -1.29
CA GLU A 135 1.95 -3.55 -1.69
C GLU A 135 1.02 -3.65 -0.48
N ASP A 136 -0.12 -2.95 -0.55
CA ASP A 136 -1.16 -3.00 0.47
C ASP A 136 -1.99 -4.29 0.30
N ASP A 137 -2.00 -5.14 1.31
CA ASP A 137 -2.74 -6.39 1.33
C ASP A 137 -4.13 -6.17 1.93
N ALA A 138 -5.05 -5.72 1.07
CA ALA A 138 -6.44 -5.52 1.44
C ALA A 138 -7.10 -6.79 2.01
N SER A 139 -6.65 -7.99 1.60
CA SER A 139 -7.24 -9.25 2.05
C SER A 139 -6.99 -9.48 3.55
N GLN A 140 -5.78 -9.20 4.03
CA GLN A 140 -5.44 -9.33 5.45
C GLN A 140 -6.17 -8.30 6.32
N VAL A 141 -6.31 -7.07 5.84
CA VAL A 141 -7.08 -6.03 6.54
C VAL A 141 -8.56 -6.42 6.63
N LEU A 142 -9.12 -7.02 5.57
CA LEU A 142 -10.49 -7.52 5.57
C LEU A 142 -10.66 -8.71 6.53
N LEU A 143 -9.72 -9.66 6.56
CA LEU A 143 -9.75 -10.76 7.53
C LEU A 143 -9.69 -10.27 8.97
N LEU A 144 -8.84 -9.27 9.25
CA LEU A 144 -8.79 -8.64 10.56
C LEU A 144 -10.14 -7.99 10.89
N ALA A 145 -10.72 -7.25 9.95
CA ALA A 145 -12.03 -6.62 10.12
C ALA A 145 -13.14 -7.65 10.39
N THR A 146 -13.20 -8.76 9.64
CA THR A 146 -14.23 -9.79 9.84
C THR A 146 -14.11 -10.45 11.20
N ILE A 147 -12.90 -10.80 11.65
CA ILE A 147 -12.66 -11.36 12.99
C ILE A 147 -13.16 -10.39 14.07
N TRP A 148 -12.83 -9.10 13.97
CA TRP A 148 -13.27 -8.13 14.95
C TRP A 148 -14.78 -7.84 14.89
N ILE A 149 -15.41 -7.94 13.72
CA ILE A 149 -16.89 -7.88 13.59
C ILE A 149 -17.53 -9.06 14.32
N LEU A 150 -16.98 -10.27 14.20
CA LEU A 150 -17.48 -11.44 14.92
C LEU A 150 -17.32 -11.28 16.44
N ILE A 151 -16.18 -10.76 16.90
CA ILE A 151 -15.96 -10.45 18.33
C ILE A 151 -16.95 -9.39 18.80
N LEU A 152 -17.23 -8.37 17.99
CA LEU A 152 -18.21 -7.34 18.31
C LEU A 152 -19.62 -7.91 18.39
N LEU A 153 -20.01 -8.78 17.44
CA LEU A 153 -21.31 -9.44 17.41
C LEU A 153 -21.50 -10.36 18.62
N PHE A 154 -20.45 -11.11 19.00
CA PHE A 154 -20.46 -11.98 20.18
C PHE A 154 -20.50 -11.17 21.49
N GLY A 155 -19.72 -10.10 21.59
CA GLY A 155 -19.72 -9.22 22.75
C GLY A 155 -21.05 -8.47 22.92
N SER A 156 -21.66 -8.04 21.81
CA SER A 156 -22.96 -7.36 21.83
C SER A 156 -24.11 -8.32 22.15
N SER A 157 -24.12 -9.53 21.60
CA SER A 157 -25.14 -10.54 21.92
C SER A 157 -25.09 -10.96 23.39
N ALA A 158 -23.89 -11.09 23.98
CA ALA A 158 -23.71 -11.34 25.41
C ALA A 158 -24.24 -10.22 26.32
N CYS A 159 -24.39 -8.99 25.80
CA CYS A 159 -25.05 -7.89 26.50
C CYS A 159 -26.57 -7.87 26.26
N VAL A 160 -26.99 -8.07 25.00
CA VAL A 160 -28.37 -7.87 24.56
C VAL A 160 -29.28 -9.05 24.91
N LEU A 161 -28.81 -10.29 24.82
CA LEU A 161 -29.64 -11.46 25.10
C LEU A 161 -30.04 -11.56 26.59
N PRO A 162 -29.14 -11.37 27.57
CA PRO A 162 -29.52 -11.40 28.97
C PRO A 162 -30.43 -10.23 29.36
N THR A 163 -30.20 -9.05 28.78
CA THR A 163 -31.02 -7.86 29.06
C THR A 163 -32.44 -8.00 28.53
N ILE A 164 -32.65 -8.51 27.31
CA ILE A 164 -33.98 -8.82 26.76
C ILE A 164 -34.67 -9.90 27.61
N TYR A 165 -33.94 -10.95 27.99
CA TYR A 165 -34.48 -12.03 28.82
C TYR A 165 -34.92 -11.55 30.21
N GLY A 166 -34.10 -10.73 30.87
CA GLY A 166 -34.46 -10.12 32.16
C GLY A 166 -35.65 -9.16 32.05
N LEU A 167 -35.73 -8.39 30.96
CA LEU A 167 -36.85 -7.50 30.71
C LEU A 167 -38.17 -8.29 30.57
N GLY A 168 -38.14 -9.43 29.87
CA GLY A 168 -39.29 -10.34 29.75
C GLY A 168 -39.75 -10.89 31.11
N LEU A 169 -38.81 -11.28 31.98
CA LEU A 169 -39.10 -11.75 33.34
C LEU A 169 -39.72 -10.67 34.24
N VAL A 170 -39.30 -9.41 34.10
CA VAL A 170 -39.80 -8.28 34.90
C VAL A 170 -41.20 -7.85 34.43
N TYR A 171 -41.46 -7.83 33.12
CA TYR A 171 -42.76 -7.45 32.56
C TYR A 171 -43.77 -8.61 32.47
N GLY A 172 -43.43 -9.80 32.98
CA GLY A 172 -44.38 -10.92 33.13
C GLY A 172 -44.72 -11.65 31.84
N GLY A 173 -43.93 -11.51 30.78
CA GLY A 173 -44.10 -12.24 29.53
C GLY A 173 -42.97 -13.25 29.33
N ASP A 174 -43.29 -14.56 29.34
CA ASP A 174 -42.34 -15.62 29.00
C ASP A 174 -41.92 -15.49 27.52
N PRO A 175 -40.68 -15.08 27.19
CA PRO A 175 -40.29 -14.81 25.80
C PRO A 175 -40.04 -16.09 24.98
N PHE A 176 -40.15 -17.27 25.60
CA PHE A 176 -39.90 -18.58 24.98
C PHE A 176 -41.05 -19.58 25.16
N ASN A 177 -42.29 -19.11 25.35
CA ASN A 177 -43.44 -20.02 25.36
C ASN A 177 -43.88 -20.37 23.92
N SER A 178 -43.01 -21.12 23.24
CA SER A 178 -43.36 -21.97 22.11
C SER A 178 -42.40 -23.16 22.09
N GLY A 179 -42.66 -24.14 22.97
CA GLY A 179 -42.36 -25.54 22.67
C GLY A 179 -41.17 -26.23 23.34
N LEU A 180 -41.03 -26.22 24.67
CA LEU A 180 -40.34 -27.33 25.34
C LEU A 180 -40.99 -27.71 26.67
N VAL A 181 -41.94 -28.64 26.56
CA VAL A 181 -42.51 -29.40 27.68
C VAL A 181 -41.38 -30.21 28.32
N TYR A 182 -40.99 -29.90 29.54
CA TYR A 182 -40.41 -30.89 30.44
C TYR A 182 -41.02 -30.74 31.83
N SER A 183 -41.63 -31.82 32.25
CA SER A 183 -42.46 -31.97 33.43
C SER A 183 -41.68 -31.83 34.73
N SER A 184 -42.44 -31.47 35.78
CA SER A 184 -42.26 -31.89 37.18
C SER A 184 -41.55 -30.92 38.15
N SER A 185 -42.14 -30.85 39.34
CA SER A 185 -41.60 -30.48 40.66
C SER A 185 -41.36 -28.99 41.00
N SER A 186 -42.35 -28.47 41.74
CA SER A 186 -42.27 -27.57 42.90
C SER A 186 -40.88 -27.22 43.46
N SER A 187 -40.67 -25.92 43.71
CA SER A 187 -39.62 -25.24 44.51
C SER A 187 -38.53 -24.40 43.79
N VAL A 188 -38.55 -24.28 42.46
CA VAL A 188 -37.49 -23.56 41.72
C VAL A 188 -37.78 -22.10 41.23
N PRO A 189 -38.82 -21.35 41.66
CA PRO A 189 -39.06 -20.02 41.09
C PRO A 189 -38.08 -18.94 41.58
N LEU A 190 -37.56 -19.04 42.81
CA LEU A 190 -36.61 -18.05 43.35
C LEU A 190 -35.21 -18.23 42.76
N LEU A 191 -34.73 -19.48 42.67
CA LEU A 191 -33.40 -19.77 42.10
C LEU A 191 -33.34 -19.40 40.61
N SER A 192 -34.41 -19.66 39.86
CA SER A 192 -34.52 -19.29 38.44
C SER A 192 -34.55 -17.77 38.24
N LYS A 193 -35.31 -17.03 39.07
CA LYS A 193 -35.32 -15.56 39.04
C LYS A 193 -33.98 -14.95 39.47
N LEU A 194 -33.32 -15.49 40.49
CA LEU A 194 -32.00 -15.04 40.93
C LEU A 194 -30.92 -15.34 39.88
N ASN A 195 -30.96 -16.51 39.24
CA ASN A 195 -30.08 -16.84 38.12
C ASN A 195 -30.32 -15.92 36.91
N GLY A 196 -31.58 -15.57 36.62
CA GLY A 196 -31.94 -14.61 35.57
C GLY A 196 -31.41 -13.19 35.86
N ILE A 197 -31.60 -12.69 37.09
CA ILE A 197 -31.08 -11.38 37.52
C ILE A 197 -29.54 -11.38 37.51
N LEU A 198 -28.91 -12.44 38.02
CA LEU A 198 -27.46 -12.60 38.00
C LEU A 198 -26.93 -12.57 36.56
N LEU A 199 -27.56 -13.30 35.64
CA LEU A 199 -27.20 -13.31 34.22
C LEU A 199 -27.39 -11.93 33.55
N THR A 200 -28.41 -11.16 33.93
CA THR A 200 -28.65 -9.80 33.42
C THR A 200 -27.59 -8.79 33.84
N VAL A 201 -26.94 -8.99 34.99
CA VAL A 201 -25.88 -8.10 35.49
C VAL A 201 -24.50 -8.56 35.01
N LEU A 202 -24.22 -9.87 35.04
CA LEU A 202 -22.93 -10.42 34.60
C LEU A 202 -22.73 -10.36 33.08
N GLY A 203 -23.79 -10.53 32.28
CA GLY A 203 -23.72 -10.45 30.81
C GLY A 203 -23.12 -9.14 30.30
N PRO A 204 -23.68 -7.96 30.66
CA PRO A 204 -23.12 -6.66 30.32
C PRO A 204 -21.73 -6.42 30.90
N ALA A 205 -21.45 -6.88 32.11
CA ALA A 205 -20.15 -6.70 32.76
C ALA A 205 -19.00 -7.35 31.97
N PHE A 206 -19.23 -8.51 31.35
CA PHE A 206 -18.25 -9.20 30.51
C PHE A 206 -18.34 -8.82 29.03
N GLY A 207 -19.55 -8.59 28.49
CA GLY A 207 -19.73 -8.29 27.06
C GLY A 207 -19.33 -6.87 26.66
N TYR A 208 -19.56 -5.87 27.51
CA TYR A 208 -19.24 -4.47 27.23
C TYR A 208 -17.74 -4.20 27.00
N PRO A 209 -16.79 -4.70 27.82
CA PRO A 209 -15.36 -4.49 27.56
C PRO A 209 -14.93 -5.14 26.24
N ILE A 210 -15.49 -6.30 25.90
CA ILE A 210 -15.21 -6.99 24.63
C ILE A 210 -15.71 -6.16 23.45
N ALA A 211 -16.99 -5.76 23.47
CA ALA A 211 -17.59 -4.96 22.40
C ALA A 211 -16.91 -3.60 22.23
N SER A 212 -16.60 -2.90 23.33
CA SER A 212 -15.95 -1.58 23.28
C SER A 212 -14.52 -1.63 22.74
N SER A 213 -13.77 -2.69 23.04
CA SER A 213 -12.44 -2.91 22.46
C SER A 213 -12.51 -3.16 20.95
N ALA A 214 -13.47 -3.99 20.50
CA ALA A 214 -13.69 -4.27 19.09
C ALA A 214 -14.06 -2.99 18.30
N VAL A 215 -14.96 -2.15 18.84
CA VAL A 215 -15.33 -0.87 18.21
C VAL A 215 -14.12 0.04 18.01
N ARG A 216 -13.19 0.10 18.97
CA ARG A 216 -11.96 0.91 18.86
C ARG A 216 -11.08 0.44 17.71
N VAL A 217 -10.91 -0.87 17.54
CA VAL A 217 -10.10 -1.44 16.45
C VAL A 217 -10.78 -1.25 15.10
N LEU A 218 -12.08 -1.54 14.98
CA LEU A 218 -12.85 -1.29 13.75
C LEU A 218 -12.80 0.19 13.35
N LYS A 219 -12.88 1.11 14.32
CA LYS A 219 -12.78 2.55 14.05
C LYS A 219 -11.41 2.94 13.49
N GLY A 220 -10.33 2.30 13.94
CA GLY A 220 -8.98 2.48 13.40
C GLY A 220 -8.85 1.95 11.97
N LEU A 221 -9.38 0.75 11.71
CA LEU A 221 -9.43 0.15 10.37
C LEU A 221 -10.24 1.04 9.40
N TRP A 222 -11.41 1.54 9.84
CA TRP A 222 -12.27 2.43 9.04
C TRP A 222 -11.60 3.75 8.67
N ARG A 223 -10.71 4.26 9.53
CA ARG A 223 -9.95 5.49 9.27
C ARG A 223 -8.75 5.27 8.34
N ASN A 224 -8.50 4.03 7.91
CA ASN A 224 -7.28 3.61 7.21
C ASN A 224 -6.02 3.91 8.03
N ASP A 225 -6.11 3.87 9.36
CA ASP A 225 -4.98 4.14 10.26
C ASP A 225 -4.02 2.94 10.34
N LEU A 226 -4.51 1.74 10.01
CA LEU A 226 -3.75 0.49 9.99
C LEU A 226 -3.83 -0.13 8.59
N THR A 227 -2.69 -0.40 7.98
CA THR A 227 -2.57 -1.03 6.65
C THR A 227 -1.67 -2.24 6.74
N ALA A 228 -2.05 -3.34 6.09
CA ALA A 228 -1.21 -4.52 6.00
C ALA A 228 -0.30 -4.39 4.77
N LEU A 229 1.01 -4.45 4.96
CA LEU A 229 1.94 -4.46 3.85
C LEU A 229 2.39 -5.89 3.57
N LYS A 230 2.36 -6.27 2.30
CA LYS A 230 2.92 -7.52 1.76
C LYS A 230 4.08 -7.19 0.82
N GLY A 231 5.19 -7.92 0.92
CA GLY A 231 6.28 -7.83 -0.06
C GLY A 231 7.35 -8.88 0.18
N ASP A 232 8.38 -8.86 -0.66
CA ASP A 232 9.44 -9.88 -0.62
C ASP A 232 10.59 -9.46 0.30
N CYS A 233 11.19 -10.43 1.00
CA CYS A 233 12.37 -10.21 1.80
C CYS A 233 13.56 -9.83 0.88
N PRO A 234 14.23 -8.68 1.09
CA PRO A 234 15.37 -8.26 0.27
C PRO A 234 16.62 -9.14 0.43
N ASN A 235 16.64 -10.09 1.37
CA ASN A 235 17.74 -11.03 1.59
C ASN A 235 17.47 -12.42 0.98
N CYS A 236 16.32 -13.04 1.30
CA CYS A 236 16.02 -14.42 0.88
C CYS A 236 14.92 -14.53 -0.18
N GLY A 237 14.19 -13.45 -0.49
CA GLY A 237 13.09 -13.45 -1.45
C GLY A 237 11.76 -14.00 -0.92
N GLU A 238 11.69 -14.41 0.35
CA GLU A 238 10.46 -14.93 0.96
C GLU A 238 9.40 -13.85 1.19
N GLU A 239 8.11 -14.18 1.06
CA GLU A 239 7.00 -13.25 1.33
C GLU A 239 6.94 -12.88 2.82
N VAL A 240 6.91 -11.59 3.12
CA VAL A 240 6.81 -11.05 4.48
C VAL A 240 5.65 -10.09 4.60
N PHE A 241 5.04 -10.09 5.79
CA PHE A 241 3.84 -9.33 6.10
C PHE A 241 4.05 -8.50 7.36
N ALA A 242 3.54 -7.26 7.37
CA ALA A 242 3.52 -6.45 8.57
C ALA A 242 2.33 -5.50 8.58
N PHE A 243 1.68 -5.38 9.73
CA PHE A 243 0.69 -4.32 9.97
C PHE A 243 1.42 -3.04 10.35
N VAL A 244 1.30 -2.02 9.52
CA VAL A 244 1.95 -0.72 9.73
C VAL A 244 0.89 0.35 9.87
N ARG A 245 1.12 1.28 10.81
CA ARG A 245 0.23 2.43 10.97
C ARG A 245 0.51 3.48 9.89
N SER A 246 -0.53 3.97 9.24
CA SER A 246 -0.42 4.97 8.16
C SER A 246 -0.15 6.39 8.68
N ASP A 247 -0.53 6.67 9.93
CA ASP A 247 -0.34 7.97 10.61
C ASP A 247 1.13 8.27 10.96
N GLN A 248 1.97 7.24 11.04
CA GLN A 248 3.38 7.31 11.45
C GLN A 248 4.38 7.23 10.30
N SER A 249 3.94 7.40 9.04
CA SER A 249 4.73 7.21 7.81
C SER A 249 6.15 7.82 7.78
N ASN A 250 6.46 8.81 8.62
CA ASN A 250 7.80 9.39 8.73
C ASN A 250 8.51 9.26 10.09
N LYS A 251 7.83 8.86 11.18
CA LYS A 251 8.40 8.99 12.54
C LYS A 251 8.78 7.67 13.21
N SER A 252 8.19 6.55 12.80
CA SER A 252 8.48 5.24 13.39
C SER A 252 8.27 4.14 12.36
N ALA A 253 9.38 3.72 11.77
CA ALA A 253 9.35 2.57 10.88
C ALA A 253 9.10 1.29 11.69
N HIS A 254 8.21 0.45 11.20
CA HIS A 254 7.87 -0.81 11.88
C HIS A 254 8.98 -1.82 11.61
N LYS A 255 9.51 -2.44 12.66
CA LYS A 255 10.54 -3.48 12.54
C LYS A 255 9.90 -4.85 12.73
N ALA A 256 10.20 -5.77 11.83
CA ALA A 256 9.85 -7.17 11.97
C ALA A 256 10.99 -8.02 11.41
N ASP A 257 11.16 -9.23 11.93
CA ASP A 257 12.18 -10.15 11.42
C ASP A 257 11.56 -11.04 10.33
N CYS A 258 12.36 -11.37 9.32
CA CYS A 258 11.96 -12.36 8.32
C CYS A 258 11.85 -13.74 8.97
N HIS A 259 10.77 -14.47 8.69
CA HIS A 259 10.52 -15.77 9.30
C HIS A 259 11.43 -16.89 8.77
N VAL A 260 12.06 -16.72 7.59
CA VAL A 260 13.00 -17.69 7.01
C VAL A 260 14.45 -17.36 7.36
N CYS A 261 14.90 -16.13 7.08
CA CYS A 261 16.31 -15.77 7.21
C CYS A 261 16.65 -14.96 8.47
N GLU A 262 15.67 -14.73 9.36
CA GLU A 262 15.80 -14.00 10.63
C GLU A 262 16.42 -12.61 10.53
N CYS A 263 16.48 -12.06 9.31
CA CYS A 263 17.00 -10.74 9.06
C CYS A 263 15.99 -9.69 9.50
N THR A 264 16.47 -8.65 10.18
CA THR A 264 15.62 -7.56 10.64
C THR A 264 15.26 -6.66 9.47
N LEU A 265 13.96 -6.50 9.25
CA LEU A 265 13.37 -5.71 8.17
C LEU A 265 12.70 -4.47 8.74
N GLU A 266 12.82 -3.37 8.01
CA GLU A 266 12.18 -2.10 8.34
C GLU A 266 11.15 -1.74 7.28
N PHE A 267 9.88 -1.75 7.69
CA PHE A 267 8.75 -1.41 6.84
C PHE A 267 8.47 0.09 6.92
N ARG A 268 8.50 0.75 5.77
CA ARG A 268 8.16 2.17 5.62
C ARG A 268 6.98 2.32 4.68
N THR A 269 5.94 3.01 5.14
CA THR A 269 4.77 3.35 4.34
C THR A 269 4.93 4.73 3.71
N LYS A 270 4.40 4.90 2.50
CA LYS A 270 4.22 6.19 1.86
C LYS A 270 2.74 6.35 1.53
N VAL A 271 2.15 7.42 2.04
CA VAL A 271 0.73 7.72 1.84
C VAL A 271 0.61 8.67 0.66
N GLU A 272 -0.14 8.27 -0.35
CA GLU A 272 -0.48 9.14 -1.47
C GLU A 272 -1.98 9.48 -1.41
N LYS A 273 -2.29 10.74 -1.67
CA LYS A 273 -3.67 11.21 -1.77
C LYS A 273 -4.08 11.08 -3.23
N SER A 274 -5.16 10.34 -3.51
CA SER A 274 -5.72 10.36 -4.86
C SER A 274 -6.23 11.77 -5.17
N ALA A 275 -6.03 12.23 -6.41
CA ALA A 275 -6.58 13.49 -6.92
C ALA A 275 -8.11 13.45 -7.11
N SER A 276 -8.79 12.39 -6.65
CA SER A 276 -10.24 12.22 -6.78
C SER A 276 -10.98 13.08 -5.76
N LEU A 277 -12.18 13.56 -6.14
CA LEU A 277 -13.08 14.35 -5.27
C LEU A 277 -13.44 13.64 -3.95
N LEU A 278 -13.34 12.30 -3.92
CA LEU A 278 -13.59 11.46 -2.75
C LEU A 278 -12.39 11.34 -1.79
N GLY A 279 -11.24 11.91 -2.13
CA GLY A 279 -10.08 12.00 -1.23
C GLY A 279 -9.58 10.65 -0.70
N ARG A 280 -9.79 9.55 -1.45
CA ARG A 280 -9.31 8.23 -1.02
C ARG A 280 -7.79 8.27 -0.92
N LYS A 281 -7.29 8.03 0.29
CA LYS A 281 -5.87 7.80 0.54
C LYS A 281 -5.56 6.36 0.17
N TRP A 282 -4.44 6.14 -0.49
CA TRP A 282 -3.90 4.81 -0.68
C TRP A 282 -2.45 4.81 -0.18
N VAL A 283 -1.99 3.64 0.21
CA VAL A 283 -0.69 3.47 0.84
C VAL A 283 0.08 2.44 0.06
N TYR A 284 1.37 2.67 -0.14
CA TYR A 284 2.30 1.63 -0.56
C TYR A 284 3.51 1.66 0.34
N GLY A 285 4.27 0.58 0.34
CA GLY A 285 5.40 0.41 1.24
C GLY A 285 6.72 0.14 0.54
N ARG A 286 7.78 0.21 1.34
CA ARG A 286 9.09 -0.36 1.03
C ARG A 286 9.62 -1.08 2.26
N ILE A 287 10.28 -2.21 2.01
CA ILE A 287 10.90 -3.05 3.03
C ILE A 287 12.40 -2.88 2.88
N TYR A 288 13.06 -2.38 3.92
CA TYR A 288 14.51 -2.21 3.95
C TYR A 288 15.16 -3.31 4.78
N LEU A 289 16.28 -3.84 4.28
CA LEU A 289 17.15 -4.70 5.08
C LEU A 289 17.92 -3.84 6.09
N VAL A 290 17.69 -4.07 7.38
CA VAL A 290 18.47 -3.42 8.42
C VAL A 290 19.69 -4.28 8.71
N SER A 291 20.87 -3.77 8.36
CA SER A 291 22.11 -4.39 8.81
C SER A 291 22.17 -4.31 10.33
N ARG A 292 22.11 -5.46 11.03
CA ARG A 292 22.41 -5.48 12.47
C ARG A 292 23.82 -4.92 12.63
N PRO A 293 24.06 -3.92 13.51
CA PRO A 293 25.41 -3.57 13.89
C PRO A 293 26.05 -4.86 14.37
N ARG A 294 27.19 -5.23 13.77
CA ARG A 294 27.95 -6.43 14.09
C ARG A 294 28.27 -6.37 15.59
N ARG A 295 27.40 -6.92 16.45
CA ARG A 295 27.77 -7.23 17.83
C ARG A 295 28.89 -8.22 17.68
N GLY A 296 30.09 -7.78 18.04
CA GLY A 296 31.32 -8.51 17.84
C GLY A 296 31.08 -9.98 18.15
N ARG A 297 31.32 -10.82 17.15
CA ARG A 297 31.44 -12.27 17.29
C ARG A 297 32.60 -12.47 18.26
N ARG A 298 32.35 -12.43 19.57
CA ARG A 298 33.27 -12.95 20.58
C ARG A 298 33.35 -14.43 20.25
N SER A 299 34.40 -14.77 19.52
CA SER A 299 34.87 -16.12 19.30
C SER A 299 34.85 -16.84 20.65
N LYS A 300 33.91 -17.78 20.80
CA LYS A 300 34.05 -18.88 21.73
C LYS A 300 34.83 -19.95 20.98
N TYR A 301 36.16 -19.84 20.99
CA TYR A 301 37.02 -21.01 21.01
C TYR A 301 37.39 -21.24 22.47
N THR A 302 36.71 -22.20 23.08
CA THR A 302 37.10 -22.94 24.28
C THR A 302 36.58 -24.34 24.07
#